data_AF-A0A7J8XBB7-F1
#
_entry.id   AF-A0A7J8XBB7-F1
#
_cell.length_a   1.000
_cell.length_b   1.000
_cell.length_c   1.000
_cell.angle_alpha   90.00
_cell.angle_beta   90.00
_cell.angle_gamma   90.00
#
_symmetry.space_group_name_H-M   'P 1'
#
loop_
_entity.id
_entity.type
_entity.pdbx_description
1 polymer ?
#
loop_
_entity_poly.entity_id
_entity_poly.type
_entity_poly.pdbx_seq_one_letter_code
_entity_poly.pdbx_strand_id
1 'polypeptide(L)'
;VKTEVKVYENQREAEIAEANADLAKKKASWAKEAQVAEVESAKAVALREAELQQEVERMNALTRTEKLKAEFLSQASVEYDTKVQEANWELYQKQKQAEAVLYEKEKEAAGQKAIADAAFYGRQRVADVELYAKQKEAEGLMALAQAQGVYLRTLLEALGGNYAALRDYLMINGGMFQEIAKINAEAVRGLQPKISIWTNGGGEAIDGNGSNAMKEVAGVYRMLPPLFKTVHEQTGMLPPPWMGTLPDPKKATTD
;
A
#
# COMPACT_ATOMS: atom_id res chain seq x y z
N VAL A 1 41.52 -46.96 -148.82
CA VAL A 1 40.20 -46.34 -148.57
C VAL A 1 39.51 -46.81 -147.28
N LYS A 2 39.44 -48.11 -146.92
CA LYS A 2 38.76 -48.55 -145.67
C LYS A 2 39.55 -48.40 -144.36
N THR A 3 40.85 -48.13 -144.39
CA THR A 3 41.74 -48.04 -143.21
C THR A 3 41.96 -46.60 -142.73
N GLU A 4 42.06 -45.62 -143.64
CA GLU A 4 42.21 -44.20 -143.30
C GLU A 4 40.95 -43.62 -142.65
N VAL A 5 39.77 -44.09 -143.05
CA VAL A 5 38.48 -43.70 -142.42
C VAL A 5 38.40 -44.18 -140.97
N LYS A 6 38.91 -45.39 -140.66
CA LYS A 6 38.92 -45.93 -139.29
C LYS A 6 39.90 -45.21 -138.35
N VAL A 7 41.04 -44.73 -138.86
CA VAL A 7 42.01 -43.98 -138.05
C VAL A 7 41.48 -42.58 -137.72
N TYR A 8 40.79 -41.94 -138.67
CA TYR A 8 40.14 -40.64 -138.47
C TYR A 8 38.93 -40.73 -137.53
N GLU A 9 38.15 -41.82 -137.61
CA GLU A 9 37.07 -42.11 -136.67
C GLU A 9 37.61 -42.31 -135.24
N ASN A 10 38.70 -43.07 -135.05
CA ASN A 10 39.32 -43.26 -133.74
C ASN A 10 39.94 -41.96 -133.17
N GLN A 11 40.56 -41.12 -134.01
CA GLN A 11 41.10 -39.83 -133.56
C GLN A 11 39.98 -38.88 -133.17
N ARG A 12 38.89 -38.84 -133.94
CA ARG A 12 37.71 -38.04 -133.61
C ARG A 12 37.00 -38.57 -132.35
N GLU A 13 36.93 -39.87 -132.14
CA GLU A 13 36.42 -40.47 -130.91
C GLU A 13 37.32 -40.16 -129.71
N ALA A 14 38.65 -40.15 -129.88
CA ALA A 14 39.59 -39.75 -128.84
C ALA A 14 39.47 -38.26 -128.48
N GLU A 15 39.34 -37.37 -129.47
CA GLU A 15 39.09 -35.93 -129.26
C GLU A 15 37.73 -35.69 -128.59
N ILE A 16 36.68 -36.42 -128.99
CA ILE A 16 35.37 -36.36 -128.33
C ILE A 16 35.44 -36.89 -126.90
N ALA A 17 36.22 -37.95 -126.65
CA ALA A 17 36.43 -38.49 -125.30
C ALA A 17 37.22 -37.52 -124.42
N GLU A 18 38.26 -36.87 -124.95
CA GLU A 18 39.06 -35.87 -124.24
C GLU A 18 38.24 -34.61 -123.94
N ALA A 19 37.49 -34.10 -124.92
CA ALA A 19 36.56 -32.98 -124.73
C ALA A 19 35.45 -33.33 -123.71
N ASN A 20 34.93 -34.56 -123.73
CA ASN A 20 33.96 -35.03 -122.73
C ASN A 20 34.59 -35.18 -121.34
N ALA A 21 35.84 -35.62 -121.24
CA ALA A 21 36.57 -35.73 -119.98
C ALA A 21 36.84 -34.35 -119.37
N ASP A 22 37.22 -33.36 -120.19
CA ASP A 22 37.45 -32.00 -119.73
C ASP A 22 36.14 -31.26 -119.41
N LEU A 23 35.06 -31.53 -120.16
CA LEU A 23 33.72 -31.05 -119.84
C LEU A 23 33.22 -31.69 -118.53
N ALA A 24 33.53 -32.97 -118.28
CA ALA A 24 33.24 -33.63 -117.01
C ALA A 24 34.04 -33.06 -115.84
N LYS A 25 35.33 -32.75 -116.03
CA LYS A 25 36.16 -32.06 -115.03
C LYS A 25 35.60 -30.67 -114.69
N LYS A 26 35.22 -29.88 -115.70
CA LYS A 26 34.61 -28.54 -115.50
C LYS A 26 33.24 -28.63 -114.82
N LYS A 27 32.42 -29.62 -115.18
CA LYS A 27 31.15 -29.90 -114.48
C LYS A 27 31.39 -30.28 -113.01
N ALA A 28 32.40 -31.10 -112.73
CA ALA A 28 32.75 -31.49 -111.36
C ALA A 28 33.31 -30.31 -110.54
N SER A 29 34.11 -29.43 -111.15
CA SER A 29 34.60 -28.23 -110.47
C SER A 29 33.48 -27.25 -110.14
N TRP A 30 32.56 -26.99 -111.08
CA TRP A 30 31.39 -26.15 -110.83
C TRP A 30 30.42 -26.76 -109.82
N ALA A 31 30.22 -28.08 -109.86
CA ALA A 31 29.41 -28.78 -108.85
C ALA A 31 30.04 -28.68 -107.45
N LYS A 32 31.38 -28.77 -107.35
CA LYS A 32 32.11 -28.58 -106.09
C LYS A 32 32.00 -27.15 -105.60
N GLU A 33 32.18 -26.14 -106.47
CA GLU A 33 32.02 -24.73 -106.10
C GLU A 33 30.59 -24.43 -105.64
N ALA A 34 29.58 -24.95 -106.31
CA ALA A 34 28.19 -24.81 -105.90
C ALA A 34 27.92 -25.45 -104.53
N GLN A 35 28.43 -26.67 -104.27
CA GLN A 35 28.33 -27.30 -102.95
C GLN A 35 29.08 -26.56 -101.86
N VAL A 36 30.28 -26.04 -102.15
CA VAL A 36 31.04 -25.25 -101.18
C VAL A 36 30.31 -23.96 -100.84
N ALA A 37 29.78 -23.24 -101.83
CA ALA A 37 28.99 -22.04 -101.60
C ALA A 37 27.70 -22.34 -100.80
N GLU A 38 27.03 -23.45 -101.09
CA GLU A 38 25.84 -23.89 -100.34
C GLU A 38 26.19 -24.22 -98.88
N VAL A 39 27.26 -24.98 -98.64
CA VAL A 39 27.72 -25.32 -97.27
C VAL A 39 28.21 -24.09 -96.51
N GLU A 40 28.93 -23.19 -97.17
CA GLU A 40 29.38 -21.93 -96.56
C GLU A 40 28.18 -21.04 -96.19
N SER A 41 27.18 -20.93 -97.06
CA SER A 41 25.95 -20.20 -96.76
C SER A 41 25.17 -20.83 -95.60
N ALA A 42 25.03 -22.16 -95.58
CA ALA A 42 24.36 -22.89 -94.52
C ALA A 42 25.11 -22.75 -93.17
N LYS A 43 26.45 -22.81 -93.18
CA LYS A 43 27.26 -22.57 -91.98
C LYS A 43 27.19 -21.12 -91.52
N ALA A 44 27.15 -20.14 -92.42
CA ALA A 44 26.99 -18.73 -92.07
C ALA A 44 25.63 -18.47 -91.40
N VAL A 45 24.55 -19.08 -91.91
CA VAL A 45 23.23 -19.04 -91.26
C VAL A 45 23.28 -19.70 -89.88
N ALA A 46 23.87 -20.89 -89.77
CA ALA A 46 23.97 -21.62 -88.49
C ALA A 46 24.80 -20.87 -87.44
N LEU A 47 25.89 -20.20 -87.84
CA LEU A 47 26.68 -19.36 -86.94
C LEU A 47 25.87 -18.17 -86.44
N ARG A 48 25.14 -17.49 -87.32
CA ARG A 48 24.31 -16.34 -86.95
C ARG A 48 23.13 -16.75 -86.07
N GLU A 49 22.54 -17.92 -86.31
CA GLU A 49 21.51 -18.50 -85.44
C GLU A 49 22.08 -18.85 -84.05
N ALA A 50 23.29 -19.42 -83.98
CA ALA A 50 23.95 -19.71 -82.70
C ALA A 50 24.32 -18.43 -81.92
N GLU A 51 24.78 -17.37 -82.60
CA GLU A 51 25.04 -16.06 -81.99
C GLU A 51 23.75 -15.43 -81.45
N LEU A 52 22.68 -15.42 -82.24
CA LEU A 52 21.36 -14.95 -81.81
C LEU A 52 20.83 -15.74 -80.62
N GLN A 53 21.00 -17.06 -80.62
CA GLN A 53 20.59 -17.91 -79.52
C GLN A 53 21.37 -17.59 -78.23
N GLN A 54 22.70 -17.39 -78.32
CA GLN A 54 23.49 -16.95 -77.17
C GLN A 54 23.05 -15.58 -76.65
N GLU A 55 22.71 -14.65 -77.53
CA GLU A 55 22.24 -13.33 -77.13
C GLU A 55 20.87 -13.40 -76.45
N VAL A 56 19.95 -14.21 -76.97
CA VAL A 56 18.65 -14.46 -76.33
C VAL A 56 18.82 -15.08 -74.94
N GLU A 57 19.72 -16.06 -74.78
CA GLU A 57 20.00 -16.67 -73.48
C GLU A 57 20.61 -15.66 -72.49
N ARG A 58 21.53 -14.81 -72.97
CA ARG A 58 22.11 -13.73 -72.17
C ARG A 58 21.06 -12.71 -71.75
N MET A 59 20.19 -12.28 -72.67
CA MET A 59 19.10 -11.35 -72.37
C MET A 59 18.08 -11.96 -71.39
N ASN A 60 17.76 -13.25 -71.55
CA ASN A 60 16.89 -13.97 -70.62
C ASN A 60 17.52 -14.09 -69.23
N ALA A 61 18.82 -14.35 -69.14
CA ALA A 61 19.55 -14.38 -67.88
C ALA A 61 19.53 -13.00 -67.19
N LEU A 62 19.83 -11.92 -67.92
CA LEU A 62 19.78 -10.55 -67.41
C LEU A 62 18.37 -10.20 -66.90
N THR A 63 17.34 -10.42 -67.72
CA THR A 63 15.94 -10.17 -67.35
C THR A 63 15.55 -10.92 -66.09
N ARG A 64 15.98 -12.19 -65.92
CA ARG A 64 15.74 -12.95 -64.70
C ARG A 64 16.44 -12.35 -63.49
N THR A 65 17.70 -11.92 -63.63
CA THR A 65 18.42 -11.29 -62.52
C THR A 65 17.84 -9.93 -62.13
N GLU A 66 17.37 -9.15 -63.08
CA GLU A 66 16.69 -7.88 -62.82
C GLU A 66 15.34 -8.10 -62.15
N LYS A 67 14.58 -9.09 -62.61
CA LYS A 67 13.31 -9.47 -61.97
C LYS A 67 13.54 -9.91 -60.52
N LEU A 68 14.51 -10.79 -60.27
CA LEU A 68 14.84 -11.23 -58.91
C LEU A 68 15.33 -10.06 -58.04
N LYS A 69 16.18 -9.18 -58.58
CA LYS A 69 16.60 -7.97 -57.86
C LYS A 69 15.42 -7.07 -57.51
N ALA A 70 14.50 -6.86 -58.44
CA ALA A 70 13.30 -6.05 -58.20
C ALA A 70 12.40 -6.68 -57.14
N GLU A 71 12.21 -8.01 -57.19
CA GLU A 71 11.43 -8.76 -56.18
C GLU A 71 12.09 -8.65 -54.79
N PHE A 72 13.39 -8.90 -54.68
CA PHE A 72 14.10 -8.78 -53.41
C PHE A 72 14.15 -7.35 -52.87
N LEU A 73 14.36 -6.35 -53.73
CA LEU A 73 14.34 -4.94 -53.32
C LEU A 73 12.94 -4.50 -52.88
N SER A 74 11.91 -4.92 -53.60
CA SER A 74 10.52 -4.65 -53.23
C SER A 74 10.17 -5.31 -51.90
N GLN A 75 10.55 -6.58 -51.71
CA GLN A 75 10.32 -7.29 -50.46
C GLN A 75 11.06 -6.65 -49.30
N ALA A 76 12.34 -6.32 -49.47
CA ALA A 76 13.13 -5.66 -48.44
C ALA A 76 12.59 -4.26 -48.08
N SER A 77 12.08 -3.51 -49.06
CA SER A 77 11.47 -2.20 -48.82
C SER A 77 10.18 -2.32 -48.02
N VAL A 78 9.31 -3.28 -48.37
CA VAL A 78 8.07 -3.54 -47.62
C VAL A 78 8.39 -4.02 -46.20
N GLU A 79 9.33 -4.95 -46.02
CA GLU A 79 9.73 -5.42 -44.69
C GLU A 79 10.38 -4.32 -43.84
N TYR A 80 11.11 -3.40 -44.48
CA TYR A 80 11.65 -2.22 -43.80
C TYR A 80 10.52 -1.31 -43.33
N ASP A 81 9.59 -0.97 -44.22
CA ASP A 81 8.44 -0.12 -43.88
C ASP A 81 7.57 -0.74 -42.80
N THR A 82 7.30 -2.06 -42.86
CA THR A 82 6.52 -2.74 -41.82
C THR A 82 7.23 -2.68 -40.46
N LYS A 83 8.54 -2.93 -40.40
CA LYS A 83 9.30 -2.85 -39.15
C LYS A 83 9.35 -1.43 -38.59
N VAL A 84 9.46 -0.42 -39.45
CA VAL A 84 9.42 0.99 -39.02
C VAL A 84 8.03 1.34 -38.46
N GLN A 85 6.96 0.91 -39.11
CA GLN A 85 5.60 1.13 -38.61
C GLN A 85 5.35 0.40 -37.28
N GLU A 86 5.80 -0.85 -37.14
CA GLU A 86 5.72 -1.62 -35.90
C GLU A 86 6.49 -0.94 -34.76
N ALA A 87 7.74 -0.53 -35.00
CA ALA A 87 8.54 0.17 -34.00
C ALA A 87 7.90 1.51 -33.57
N ASN A 88 7.36 2.27 -34.52
CA ASN A 88 6.65 3.52 -34.25
C ASN A 88 5.36 3.28 -33.47
N TRP A 89 4.61 2.22 -33.82
CA TRP A 89 3.42 1.81 -33.10
C TRP A 89 3.73 1.43 -31.65
N GLU A 90 4.76 0.62 -31.43
CA GLU A 90 5.19 0.23 -30.08
C GLU A 90 5.63 1.44 -29.25
N LEU A 91 6.39 2.36 -29.87
CA LEU A 91 6.81 3.60 -29.22
C LEU A 91 5.61 4.46 -28.84
N TYR A 92 4.63 4.61 -29.74
CA TYR A 92 3.41 5.35 -29.47
C TYR A 92 2.59 4.71 -28.35
N GLN A 93 2.45 3.38 -28.34
CA GLN A 93 1.77 2.64 -27.28
C GLN A 93 2.46 2.84 -25.92
N LYS A 94 3.78 2.71 -25.85
CA LYS A 94 4.55 2.94 -24.62
C LYS A 94 4.43 4.37 -24.13
N GLN A 95 4.47 5.36 -25.03
CA GLN A 95 4.27 6.77 -24.68
C GLN A 95 2.87 7.01 -24.11
N LYS A 96 1.82 6.48 -24.76
CA LYS A 96 0.44 6.65 -24.27
C LYS A 96 0.19 5.95 -22.94
N GLN A 97 0.78 4.78 -22.73
CA GLN A 97 0.72 4.10 -21.43
C GLN A 97 1.46 4.90 -20.34
N ALA A 98 2.65 5.41 -20.63
CA ALA A 98 3.40 6.24 -19.68
C ALA A 98 2.65 7.54 -19.35
N GLU A 99 2.05 8.19 -20.34
CA GLU A 99 1.22 9.38 -20.18
C GLU A 99 -0.04 9.08 -19.34
N ALA A 100 -0.70 7.95 -19.59
CA ALA A 100 -1.85 7.52 -18.79
C ALA A 100 -1.48 7.30 -17.32
N VAL A 101 -0.37 6.61 -17.05
CA VAL A 101 0.12 6.38 -15.67
C VAL A 101 0.50 7.69 -14.99
N LEU A 102 1.13 8.62 -15.70
CA LEU A 102 1.44 9.94 -15.17
C LEU A 102 0.16 10.71 -14.84
N TYR A 103 -0.81 10.71 -15.74
CA TYR A 103 -2.09 11.38 -15.54
C TYR A 103 -2.88 10.81 -14.35
N GLU A 104 -2.92 9.48 -14.21
CA GLU A 104 -3.52 8.82 -13.06
C GLU A 104 -2.84 9.25 -11.76
N LYS A 105 -1.50 9.19 -11.69
CA LYS A 105 -0.74 9.62 -10.50
C LYS A 105 -0.93 11.09 -10.17
N GLU A 106 -0.98 11.97 -11.17
CA GLU A 106 -1.24 13.39 -10.97
C GLU A 106 -2.64 13.63 -10.40
N LYS A 107 -3.66 12.91 -10.91
CA LYS A 107 -5.03 13.00 -10.40
C LYS A 107 -5.15 12.45 -8.99
N GLU A 108 -4.50 11.33 -8.68
CA GLU A 108 -4.45 10.78 -7.33
C GLU A 108 -3.76 11.74 -6.36
N ALA A 109 -2.60 12.30 -6.73
CA ALA A 109 -1.88 13.26 -5.91
C ALA A 109 -2.69 14.55 -5.70
N ALA A 110 -3.37 15.05 -6.74
CA ALA A 110 -4.27 16.20 -6.62
C ALA A 110 -5.45 15.89 -5.70
N GLY A 111 -6.03 14.69 -5.81
CA GLY A 111 -7.09 14.23 -4.91
C GLY A 111 -6.62 14.15 -3.45
N GLN A 112 -5.44 13.58 -3.20
CA GLN A 112 -4.84 13.51 -1.87
C GLN A 112 -4.56 14.90 -1.29
N LYS A 113 -4.03 15.83 -2.10
CA LYS A 113 -3.84 17.23 -1.70
C LYS A 113 -5.16 17.89 -1.31
N ALA A 114 -6.20 17.75 -2.14
CA ALA A 114 -7.52 18.32 -1.85
C ALA A 114 -8.13 17.74 -0.56
N ILE A 115 -7.95 16.43 -0.31
CA ILE A 115 -8.39 15.79 0.95
C ILE A 115 -7.60 16.33 2.14
N ALA A 116 -6.28 16.44 2.02
CA ALA A 116 -5.43 16.99 3.08
C ALA A 116 -5.76 18.45 3.39
N ASP A 117 -5.97 19.26 2.36
CA ASP A 117 -6.36 20.68 2.49
C ASP A 117 -7.74 20.82 3.14
N ALA A 118 -8.71 19.99 2.75
CA ALA A 118 -10.03 19.95 3.38
C ALA A 118 -9.96 19.53 4.85
N ALA A 119 -9.14 18.51 5.17
CA ALA A 119 -8.93 18.07 6.55
C ALA A 119 -8.23 19.14 7.39
N PHE A 120 -7.24 19.84 6.82
CA PHE A 120 -6.56 20.95 7.47
C PHE A 120 -7.54 22.09 7.77
N TYR A 121 -8.33 22.50 6.78
CA TYR A 121 -9.34 23.55 6.95
C TYR A 121 -10.40 23.17 7.99
N GLY A 122 -10.84 21.91 8.00
CA GLY A 122 -11.76 21.40 9.02
C GLY A 122 -11.18 21.48 10.43
N ARG A 123 -9.93 21.03 10.62
CA ARG A 123 -9.23 21.11 11.92
C ARG A 123 -8.99 22.54 12.36
N GLN A 124 -8.62 23.43 11.43
CA GLN A 124 -8.43 24.85 11.71
C GLN A 124 -9.73 25.47 12.24
N ARG A 125 -10.86 25.22 11.57
CA ARG A 125 -12.17 25.71 12.01
C ARG A 125 -12.57 25.20 13.38
N VAL A 126 -12.32 23.92 13.69
CA VAL A 126 -12.59 23.36 15.02
C VAL A 126 -11.73 24.03 16.07
N ALA A 127 -10.42 24.17 15.83
CA ALA A 127 -9.51 24.85 16.75
C ALA A 127 -9.88 26.32 16.97
N ASP A 128 -10.28 27.03 15.91
CA ASP A 128 -10.74 28.43 16.00
C ASP A 128 -12.01 28.56 16.84
N VAL A 129 -12.97 27.63 16.67
CA VAL A 129 -14.20 27.58 17.47
C VAL A 129 -13.89 27.28 18.94
N GLU A 130 -13.00 26.32 19.21
CA GLU A 130 -12.57 26.00 20.57
C GLU A 130 -11.87 27.18 21.25
N LEU A 131 -10.97 27.86 20.53
CA LEU A 131 -10.29 29.06 21.02
C LEU A 131 -11.31 30.16 21.34
N TYR A 132 -12.25 30.41 20.42
CA TYR A 132 -13.30 31.41 20.63
C TYR A 132 -14.19 31.06 21.83
N ALA A 133 -14.58 29.79 21.99
CA ALA A 133 -15.36 29.34 23.14
C ALA A 133 -14.59 29.55 24.46
N LYS A 134 -13.31 29.14 24.52
CA LYS A 134 -12.46 29.34 25.70
C LYS A 134 -12.23 30.80 26.02
N GLN A 135 -12.07 31.65 25.01
CA GLN A 135 -11.97 33.09 25.19
C GLN A 135 -13.25 33.66 25.80
N LYS A 136 -14.44 33.24 25.30
CA LYS A 136 -15.72 33.68 25.86
C LYS A 136 -15.97 33.16 27.28
N GLU A 137 -15.58 31.94 27.58
CA GLU A 137 -15.59 31.39 28.94
C GLU A 137 -14.70 32.22 29.87
N ALA A 138 -13.48 32.55 29.45
CA ALA A 138 -12.56 33.38 30.23
C ALA A 138 -13.08 34.81 30.43
N GLU A 139 -13.64 35.43 29.39
CA GLU A 139 -14.31 36.73 29.49
C GLU A 139 -15.48 36.70 30.49
N GLY A 140 -16.29 35.63 30.46
CA GLY A 140 -17.38 35.41 31.41
C GLY A 140 -16.88 35.27 32.86
N LEU A 141 -15.82 34.49 33.08
CA LEU A 141 -15.20 34.35 34.40
C LEU A 141 -14.60 35.67 34.91
N MET A 142 -13.94 36.44 34.04
CA MET A 142 -13.45 37.77 34.40
C MET A 142 -14.59 38.70 34.78
N ALA A 143 -15.69 38.70 34.03
CA ALA A 143 -16.87 39.51 34.35
C ALA A 143 -17.50 39.09 35.68
N LEU A 144 -17.61 37.78 35.97
CA LEU A 144 -18.08 37.28 37.27
C LEU A 144 -17.14 37.67 38.40
N ALA A 145 -15.83 37.53 38.22
CA ALA A 145 -14.84 37.92 39.22
C ALA A 145 -14.87 39.43 39.49
N GLN A 146 -15.02 40.24 38.43
CA GLN A 146 -15.21 41.69 38.57
C GLN A 146 -16.52 42.01 39.30
N ALA A 147 -17.63 41.35 38.98
CA ALA A 147 -18.90 41.53 39.66
C ALA A 147 -18.81 41.14 41.15
N GLN A 148 -18.16 40.03 41.47
CA GLN A 148 -17.89 39.61 42.85
C GLN A 148 -16.98 40.60 43.58
N GLY A 149 -15.94 41.09 42.91
CA GLY A 149 -15.03 42.11 43.45
C GLY A 149 -15.75 43.42 43.76
N VAL A 150 -16.60 43.90 42.83
CA VAL A 150 -17.46 45.08 43.04
C VAL A 150 -18.43 44.83 44.20
N TYR A 151 -19.11 43.69 44.22
CA TYR A 151 -20.03 43.32 45.30
C TYR A 151 -19.35 43.34 46.67
N LEU A 152 -18.22 42.65 46.82
CA LEU A 152 -17.43 42.63 48.05
C LEU A 152 -16.95 44.02 48.44
N ARG A 153 -16.51 44.84 47.47
CA ARG A 153 -16.09 46.23 47.73
C ARG A 153 -17.26 47.08 48.24
N THR A 154 -18.43 46.99 47.61
CA THR A 154 -19.61 47.74 48.05
C THR A 154 -20.07 47.32 49.44
N LEU A 155 -19.98 46.03 49.77
CA LEU A 155 -20.36 45.55 51.10
C LEU A 155 -19.34 46.01 52.17
N LEU A 156 -18.05 45.97 51.84
CA LEU A 156 -16.98 46.46 52.71
C LEU A 156 -17.13 47.97 52.97
N GLU A 157 -17.42 48.75 51.93
CA GLU A 157 -17.69 50.20 52.03
C GLU A 157 -18.92 50.47 52.90
N ALA A 158 -20.03 49.74 52.70
CA ALA A 158 -21.25 49.88 53.50
C ALA A 158 -21.04 49.52 54.99
N LEU A 159 -20.13 48.60 55.30
CA LEU A 159 -19.72 48.22 56.65
C LEU A 159 -18.61 49.12 57.23
N GLY A 160 -18.30 50.24 56.56
CA GLY A 160 -17.31 51.22 57.01
C GLY A 160 -15.86 50.71 56.98
N GLY A 161 -15.55 49.72 56.14
CA GLY A 161 -14.21 49.13 56.03
C GLY A 161 -13.92 48.04 57.08
N ASN A 162 -14.89 47.65 57.90
CA ASN A 162 -14.68 46.62 58.92
C ASN A 162 -14.67 45.20 58.31
N TYR A 163 -13.47 44.68 58.07
CA TYR A 163 -13.26 43.34 57.52
C TYR A 163 -13.86 42.21 58.36
N ALA A 164 -13.85 42.32 59.70
CA ALA A 164 -14.36 41.25 60.56
C ALA A 164 -15.86 41.07 60.40
N ALA A 165 -16.61 42.17 60.34
CA ALA A 165 -18.06 42.15 60.12
C ALA A 165 -18.42 41.60 58.72
N LEU A 166 -17.64 41.96 57.69
CA LEU A 166 -17.82 41.43 56.34
C LEU A 166 -17.60 39.91 56.29
N ARG A 167 -16.51 39.43 56.88
CA ARG A 167 -16.19 38.01 56.95
C ARG A 167 -17.30 37.22 57.65
N ASP A 168 -17.74 37.69 58.81
CA ASP A 168 -18.78 37.01 59.59
C ASP A 168 -20.12 37.00 58.84
N TYR A 169 -20.48 38.10 58.16
CA TYR A 169 -21.67 38.14 57.30
C TYR A 169 -21.58 37.12 56.15
N LEU A 170 -20.44 37.04 55.46
CA LEU A 170 -20.24 36.07 54.38
C LEU A 170 -20.28 34.63 54.89
N MET A 171 -19.73 34.34 56.08
CA MET A 171 -19.77 33.02 56.71
C MET A 171 -21.20 32.61 57.08
N ILE A 172 -22.01 33.55 57.59
CA ILE A 172 -23.40 33.29 57.96
C ILE A 172 -24.25 33.11 56.69
N ASN A 173 -24.16 34.02 55.72
CA ASN A 173 -24.94 33.97 54.48
C ASN A 173 -24.56 32.74 53.62
N GLY A 174 -23.27 32.44 53.54
CA GLY A 174 -22.75 31.24 52.88
C GLY A 174 -23.12 29.93 53.57
N GLY A 175 -23.86 29.94 54.69
CA GLY A 175 -24.34 28.73 55.35
C GLY A 175 -23.25 27.88 55.99
N MET A 176 -22.03 28.40 56.13
CA MET A 176 -20.85 27.65 56.55
C MET A 176 -21.07 26.95 57.91
N PHE A 177 -21.78 27.60 58.84
CA PHE A 177 -22.13 27.00 60.13
C PHE A 177 -23.11 25.83 60.02
N GLN A 178 -24.06 25.88 59.06
CA GLN A 178 -24.98 24.77 58.81
C GLN A 178 -24.24 23.59 58.17
N GLU A 179 -23.31 23.85 57.25
CA GLU A 179 -22.47 22.82 56.63
C GLU A 179 -21.55 22.14 57.65
N ILE A 180 -20.85 22.91 58.50
CA ILE A 180 -20.01 22.37 59.57
C ILE A 180 -20.85 21.50 60.51
N ALA A 181 -22.05 21.95 60.90
CA ALA A 181 -22.95 21.17 61.74
C ALA A 181 -23.36 19.85 61.07
N LYS A 182 -23.66 19.88 59.76
CA LYS A 182 -24.02 18.69 58.98
C LYS A 182 -22.87 17.70 58.87
N ILE A 183 -21.67 18.16 58.51
CA ILE A 183 -20.46 17.32 58.41
C ILE A 183 -20.14 16.67 59.76
N ASN A 184 -20.20 17.44 60.85
CA ASN A 184 -19.99 16.91 62.19
C ASN A 184 -21.05 15.87 62.57
N ALA A 185 -22.32 16.12 62.23
CA ALA A 185 -23.40 15.16 62.47
C ALA A 185 -23.22 13.87 61.64
N GLU A 186 -22.79 13.96 60.39
CA GLU A 186 -22.50 12.81 59.53
C GLU A 186 -21.30 12.00 60.05
N ALA A 187 -20.23 12.67 60.48
CA ALA A 187 -19.07 12.04 61.11
C ALA A 187 -19.46 11.29 62.39
N VAL A 188 -20.32 11.88 63.23
CA VAL A 188 -20.86 11.22 64.44
C VAL A 188 -21.82 10.08 64.07
N ARG A 189 -22.57 10.18 62.97
CA ARG A 189 -23.47 9.11 62.49
C ARG A 189 -22.73 7.86 62.04
N GLY A 190 -21.53 8.00 61.48
CA GLY A 190 -20.67 6.88 61.04
C GLY A 190 -19.92 6.20 62.18
N LEU A 191 -19.75 6.89 63.31
CA LEU A 191 -19.30 6.28 64.55
C LEU A 191 -20.50 5.50 65.12
N GLN A 192 -20.46 4.18 65.09
CA GLN A 192 -21.29 3.35 65.96
C GLN A 192 -20.57 3.22 67.30
N PRO A 193 -20.77 4.12 68.29
CA PRO A 193 -20.19 3.90 69.59
C PRO A 193 -20.82 2.63 70.16
N LYS A 194 -20.02 1.58 70.34
CA LYS A 194 -20.40 0.46 71.22
C LYS A 194 -20.39 1.02 72.64
N ILE A 195 -21.53 1.55 73.06
CA ILE A 195 -21.74 1.99 74.43
C ILE A 195 -21.82 0.73 75.28
N SER A 196 -20.74 0.37 75.97
CA SER A 196 -20.78 -0.65 77.01
C SER A 196 -21.52 -0.07 78.21
N ILE A 197 -22.81 -0.38 78.30
CA ILE A 197 -23.67 -0.01 79.42
C ILE A 197 -23.29 -0.92 80.59
N TRP A 198 -22.61 -0.39 81.61
CA TRP A 198 -22.37 -1.11 82.85
C TRP A 198 -23.64 -1.10 83.69
N THR A 199 -24.53 -2.06 83.46
CA THR A 199 -25.69 -2.31 84.31
C THR A 199 -25.28 -3.20 85.48
N ASN A 200 -25.01 -2.59 86.64
CA ASN A 200 -24.83 -3.30 87.89
C ASN A 200 -26.22 -3.54 88.53
N GLY A 201 -26.77 -4.74 88.41
CA GLY A 201 -27.99 -5.16 89.13
C GLY A 201 -28.12 -6.67 89.09
N GLY A 202 -28.57 -7.40 90.12
CA GLY A 202 -28.91 -7.17 91.53
C GLY A 202 -28.72 -8.53 92.24
N GLY A 203 -28.50 -8.64 93.55
CA GLY A 203 -29.55 -8.64 94.58
C GLY A 203 -29.28 -9.78 95.59
N GLU A 204 -29.78 -9.56 96.81
CA GLU A 204 -29.89 -10.44 97.99
C GLU A 204 -28.76 -10.52 99.02
N ALA A 205 -29.23 -10.41 100.26
CA ALA A 205 -28.53 -10.19 101.51
C ALA A 205 -28.22 -11.52 102.23
N ILE A 206 -27.19 -11.50 103.06
CA ILE A 206 -27.14 -11.93 104.47
C ILE A 206 -25.69 -12.32 104.80
N ASP A 207 -25.11 -11.50 105.67
CA ASP A 207 -24.25 -11.81 106.83
C ASP A 207 -23.19 -12.92 106.77
N GLY A 208 -21.98 -12.61 107.27
CA GLY A 208 -20.96 -13.62 107.54
C GLY A 208 -19.51 -13.18 107.31
N ASN A 209 -18.95 -12.50 108.31
CA ASN A 209 -17.54 -12.32 108.64
C ASN A 209 -16.54 -13.34 108.03
N GLY A 210 -15.55 -12.88 107.23
CA GLY A 210 -14.37 -13.68 106.86
C GLY A 210 -13.53 -13.15 105.68
N SER A 211 -12.35 -12.58 105.97
CA SER A 211 -11.19 -12.37 105.08
C SER A 211 -11.37 -11.45 103.83
N ASN A 212 -10.94 -10.19 103.95
CA ASN A 212 -10.97 -9.17 102.88
C ASN A 212 -9.84 -9.27 101.83
N ALA A 213 -8.77 -10.03 102.06
CA ALA A 213 -7.65 -10.11 101.10
C ALA A 213 -7.99 -10.94 99.83
N MET A 214 -8.90 -11.92 99.96
CA MET A 214 -9.32 -12.74 98.82
C MET A 214 -10.34 -12.02 97.92
N LYS A 215 -11.02 -10.98 98.43
CA LYS A 215 -12.00 -10.17 97.69
C LYS A 215 -11.34 -9.18 96.72
N GLU A 216 -10.20 -8.59 97.10
CA GLU A 216 -9.42 -7.71 96.23
C GLU A 216 -8.68 -8.49 95.14
N VAL A 217 -8.09 -9.65 95.47
CA VAL A 217 -7.48 -10.55 94.47
C VAL A 217 -8.55 -11.16 93.56
N ALA A 218 -9.74 -11.49 94.05
CA ALA A 218 -10.87 -11.90 93.20
C ALA A 218 -11.41 -10.75 92.33
N GLY A 219 -11.26 -9.50 92.79
CA GLY A 219 -11.53 -8.30 91.99
C GLY A 219 -10.55 -8.16 90.83
N VAL A 220 -9.23 -8.25 91.08
CA VAL A 220 -8.19 -8.21 90.04
C VAL A 220 -8.30 -9.41 89.08
N TYR A 221 -8.57 -10.61 89.60
CA TYR A 221 -8.80 -11.81 88.79
C TYR A 221 -10.09 -11.74 87.97
N ARG A 222 -11.09 -10.95 88.39
CA ARG A 222 -12.28 -10.61 87.58
C ARG A 222 -12.06 -9.44 86.62
N MET A 223 -11.06 -8.60 86.85
CA MET A 223 -10.67 -7.49 85.96
C MET A 223 -9.73 -7.91 84.82
N LEU A 224 -9.02 -9.03 84.99
CA LEU A 224 -8.10 -9.57 83.98
C LEU A 224 -8.82 -10.03 82.69
N PRO A 225 -9.91 -10.84 82.73
CA PRO A 225 -10.56 -11.32 81.51
C PRO A 225 -11.12 -10.21 80.59
N PRO A 226 -11.73 -9.12 81.11
CA PRO A 226 -12.19 -8.01 80.28
C PRO A 226 -11.06 -7.20 79.64
N LEU A 227 -9.95 -6.93 80.35
CA LEU A 227 -8.79 -6.22 79.79
C LEU A 227 -8.15 -7.01 78.64
N PHE A 228 -8.07 -8.33 78.75
CA PHE A 228 -7.57 -9.18 77.67
C PHE A 228 -8.54 -9.25 76.48
N LYS A 229 -9.86 -9.19 76.70
CA LYS A 229 -10.84 -9.06 75.61
C LYS A 229 -10.71 -7.72 74.89
N THR A 230 -10.54 -6.61 75.60
CA THR A 230 -10.37 -5.29 74.96
C THR A 230 -9.06 -5.20 74.20
N VAL A 231 -7.97 -5.75 74.74
CA VAL A 231 -6.68 -5.80 74.05
C VAL A 231 -6.75 -6.73 72.83
N HIS A 232 -7.38 -7.91 72.96
CA HIS A 232 -7.59 -8.84 71.85
C HIS A 232 -8.48 -8.25 70.74
N GLU A 233 -9.59 -7.57 71.09
CA GLU A 233 -10.49 -6.93 70.12
C GLU A 233 -9.88 -5.70 69.43
N GLN A 234 -8.95 -4.99 70.09
CA GLN A 234 -8.28 -3.81 69.52
C GLN A 234 -6.98 -4.12 68.77
N THR A 235 -6.29 -5.23 69.09
CA THR A 235 -4.97 -5.53 68.51
C THR A 235 -4.87 -6.90 67.81
N GLY A 236 -5.86 -7.78 67.95
CA GLY A 236 -5.93 -9.08 67.26
C GLY A 236 -4.96 -10.16 67.75
N MET A 237 -4.16 -9.93 68.80
CA MET A 237 -3.19 -10.92 69.30
C MET A 237 -3.82 -11.90 70.31
N LEU A 238 -3.56 -13.20 70.12
CA LEU A 238 -3.99 -14.27 71.04
C LEU A 238 -3.01 -14.41 72.22
N PRO A 239 -3.51 -14.68 73.46
CA PRO A 239 -2.63 -14.86 74.61
C PRO A 239 -1.82 -16.17 74.54
N PRO A 240 -0.68 -16.26 75.26
CA PRO A 240 0.26 -17.39 75.14
C PRO A 240 -0.33 -18.77 75.54
N PRO A 241 0.17 -19.88 74.95
CA PRO A 241 -0.53 -21.18 74.95
C PRO A 241 -0.60 -21.94 76.28
N TRP A 242 0.17 -21.56 77.30
CA TRP A 242 0.15 -22.22 78.62
C TRP A 242 -1.03 -21.76 79.51
N MET A 243 -1.82 -20.80 79.04
CA MET A 243 -2.93 -20.18 79.77
C MET A 243 -4.30 -20.58 79.20
N GLY A 244 -4.47 -21.87 78.87
CA GLY A 244 -5.76 -22.51 78.60
C GLY A 244 -6.46 -22.06 77.30
N THR A 245 -6.95 -23.02 76.51
CA THR A 245 -7.71 -22.73 75.29
C THR A 245 -9.10 -22.22 75.63
N LEU A 246 -9.49 -21.07 75.07
CA LEU A 246 -10.88 -20.62 75.07
C LEU A 246 -11.74 -21.68 74.36
N PRO A 247 -12.91 -22.05 74.89
CA PRO A 247 -13.82 -22.92 74.15
C PRO A 247 -14.33 -22.16 72.93
N ASP A 248 -14.03 -22.70 71.74
CA ASP A 248 -14.57 -22.20 70.48
C ASP A 248 -16.11 -22.29 70.48
N PRO A 249 -16.82 -21.29 69.94
CA PRO A 249 -18.25 -21.38 69.75
C PRO A 249 -18.55 -22.45 68.68
N LYS A 250 -19.41 -23.43 69.02
CA LYS A 250 -19.87 -24.49 68.13
C LYS A 250 -20.34 -23.92 66.77
N LYS A 251 -19.72 -24.38 65.68
CA LYS A 251 -20.21 -24.24 64.30
C LYS A 251 -21.57 -24.91 64.14
N ALA A 252 -22.55 -24.17 63.60
CA ALA A 252 -23.76 -24.74 63.03
C ALA A 252 -23.40 -25.46 61.71
N THR A 253 -23.71 -26.75 61.61
CA THR A 253 -23.62 -27.53 60.37
C THR A 253 -24.88 -27.32 59.54
N THR A 254 -24.65 -27.02 58.27
CA THR A 254 -25.58 -27.07 57.15
C THR A 254 -26.16 -28.46 56.94
N ASP A 255 -27.47 -28.54 56.79
CA ASP A 255 -28.16 -29.27 55.72
C ASP A 255 -29.08 -28.28 55.00
#